data_AF-A0A523PPC6-F1
#
_entry.id   AF-A0A523PPC6-F1
#
_cell.length_a   1.000
_cell.length_b   1.000
_cell.length_c   1.000
_cell.angle_alpha   90.00
_cell.angle_beta   90.00
_cell.angle_gamma   90.00
#
_symmetry.space_group_name_H-M   'P 1'
#
loop_
_entity.id
_entity.type
_entity.pdbx_description
1 polymer ?
#
loop_
_entity_poly.entity_id
_entity_poly.type
_entity_poly.pdbx_seq_one_letter_code
_entity_poly.pdbx_strand_id
1 'polypeptide(L)'
;MRSLTLPLLLLLAGCSSWEPVRRYDRWTLYEERASEVSPEAFEAAFNPAFEAVEAALGPFERRVHVHAWNGAVSLDGAQRGSIRRDREDAIEDIPGIGPALIQAYHSRGGSGPFAPTGIFIGTADAGTAVHELVHARIAESGRSLPLWFEEGYASILGDGLLVGGRWVVDGLACWPWRELSEERFSDAELTRLLELRASDDATIKENVLVHFLGWAIAFDLYRETGTLDWEVWLDRFDERDTLAEARRRLARTLAPETPIDWCERLADPDPGVRLACAKGMWKLRSEAVFHRLMEALEDERNPEVRVGLAINALAAAGELRLHWRTWRSAERRILRALRDSELPDSAERAAALELYHAYRPDRRGIHGTHGDQAQAALARLARFWEE
;
A
#
# COMPACT_ATOMS: atom_id res chain seq x y z
N MET A 1 64.65 27.41 4.86
CA MET A 1 65.30 26.13 5.22
C MET A 1 64.47 25.48 6.32
N ARG A 2 63.97 24.26 6.05
CA ARG A 2 63.64 23.13 6.96
C ARG A 2 63.23 23.48 8.40
N SER A 3 62.01 23.19 8.86
CA SER A 3 61.50 21.88 9.32
C SER A 3 60.27 22.18 10.23
N LEU A 4 59.27 21.35 10.55
CA LEU A 4 58.99 19.92 10.43
C LEU A 4 57.46 19.72 10.63
N THR A 5 56.89 18.81 9.85
CA THR A 5 55.72 17.93 10.06
C THR A 5 54.94 17.94 11.38
N LEU A 6 53.60 17.95 11.25
CA LEU A 6 52.74 16.96 11.91
C LEU A 6 51.62 16.54 10.93
N PRO A 7 51.43 15.24 10.62
CA PRO A 7 50.30 14.75 9.84
C PRO A 7 49.13 14.54 10.82
N LEU A 8 48.14 15.42 10.80
CA LEU A 8 46.90 15.15 11.53
C LEU A 8 45.94 14.41 10.60
N LEU A 9 45.80 13.12 10.90
CA LEU A 9 44.74 12.23 10.45
C LEU A 9 43.38 12.95 10.35
N LEU A 10 42.99 13.31 9.13
CA LEU A 10 41.58 13.47 8.76
C LEU A 10 41.01 12.06 8.54
N LEU A 11 40.74 11.35 9.63
CA LEU A 11 39.91 10.15 9.61
C LEU A 11 38.46 10.57 9.35
N LEU A 12 38.07 10.49 8.07
CA LEU A 12 36.83 9.87 7.58
C LEU A 12 35.56 10.04 8.45
N ALA A 13 35.23 11.27 8.84
CA ALA A 13 33.92 11.59 9.42
C ALA A 13 32.92 11.92 8.30
N GLY A 14 32.46 10.89 7.59
CA GLY A 14 31.40 11.05 6.59
C GLY A 14 31.30 9.87 5.63
N CYS A 15 30.71 8.76 6.09
CA CYS A 15 30.26 7.55 5.36
C CYS A 15 30.03 6.49 6.46
N SER A 16 28.87 6.03 6.93
CA SER A 16 27.44 6.06 6.60
C SER A 16 26.64 6.22 7.91
N SER A 17 25.47 6.87 7.91
CA SER A 17 24.60 7.00 9.11
C SER A 17 23.84 5.72 9.49
N TRP A 18 24.00 4.67 8.69
CA TRP A 18 23.28 3.40 8.79
C TRP A 18 24.10 2.35 9.53
N GLU A 19 23.52 1.78 10.58
CA GLU A 19 24.14 0.72 11.39
C GLU A 19 23.32 -0.58 11.27
N PRO A 20 23.95 -1.74 11.07
CA PRO A 20 23.23 -3.00 10.99
C PRO A 20 22.66 -3.36 12.36
N VAL A 21 21.34 -3.54 12.43
CA VAL A 21 20.62 -3.88 13.67
C VAL A 21 20.41 -5.38 13.79
N ARG A 22 19.93 -6.01 12.71
CA ARG A 22 19.67 -7.45 12.68
C ARG A 22 19.93 -8.05 11.31
N ARG A 23 20.50 -9.25 11.33
CA ARG A 23 20.86 -10.03 10.15
C ARG A 23 19.92 -11.22 10.06
N TYR A 24 19.14 -11.28 8.99
CA TYR A 24 18.31 -12.43 8.65
C TYR A 24 18.98 -13.25 7.54
N ASP A 25 18.36 -14.37 7.17
CA ASP A 25 18.86 -15.25 6.11
C ASP A 25 18.90 -14.51 4.76
N ARG A 26 17.74 -13.93 4.37
CA ARG A 26 17.49 -13.29 3.07
C ARG A 26 17.83 -11.80 3.03
N TRP A 27 17.85 -11.11 4.17
CA TRP A 27 17.99 -9.65 4.21
C TRP A 27 18.72 -9.16 5.46
N THR A 28 19.08 -7.88 5.49
CA THR A 28 19.69 -7.23 6.66
C THR A 28 18.98 -5.91 6.92
N LEU A 29 18.58 -5.73 8.18
CA LEU A 29 18.01 -4.49 8.68
C LEU A 29 19.13 -3.56 9.12
N TYR A 30 19.15 -2.38 8.53
CA TYR A 30 19.97 -1.24 8.89
C TYR A 30 19.06 -0.16 9.47
N GLU A 31 19.57 0.61 10.42
CA GLU A 31 18.85 1.69 11.06
C GLU A 31 19.65 2.98 10.97
N GLU A 32 18.97 4.11 10.75
CA GLU A 32 19.60 5.43 10.88
C GLU A 32 19.87 5.70 12.36
N ARG A 33 21.08 6.17 12.70
CA ARG A 33 21.43 6.51 14.09
C ARG A 33 20.33 7.28 14.82
N ALA A 34 19.89 6.71 15.94
CA ALA A 34 18.84 7.22 16.84
C ALA A 34 17.38 7.05 16.35
N SER A 35 17.11 6.17 15.39
CA SER A 35 15.74 5.95 14.90
C SER A 35 14.85 5.02 15.73
N GLU A 36 15.32 4.38 16.82
CA GLU A 36 14.53 3.45 17.68
C GLU A 36 13.51 2.58 16.91
N VAL A 37 13.92 1.96 15.80
CA VAL A 37 13.04 1.07 15.02
C VAL A 37 12.88 -0.28 15.71
N SER A 38 11.71 -0.90 15.58
CA SER A 38 11.43 -2.24 16.16
C SER A 38 11.84 -3.35 15.19
N PRO A 39 12.92 -4.12 15.44
CA PRO A 39 13.33 -5.20 14.55
C PRO A 39 12.27 -6.28 14.40
N GLU A 40 11.52 -6.57 15.46
CA GLU A 40 10.43 -7.56 15.46
C GLU A 40 9.28 -7.13 14.55
N ALA A 41 8.93 -5.84 14.52
CA ALA A 41 7.89 -5.34 13.63
C ALA A 41 8.32 -5.45 12.16
N PHE A 42 9.56 -5.08 11.85
CA PHE A 42 10.13 -5.23 10.51
C PHE A 42 10.25 -6.70 10.10
N GLU A 43 10.60 -7.60 11.02
CA GLU A 43 10.60 -9.04 10.77
C GLU A 43 9.20 -9.57 10.40
N ALA A 44 8.19 -9.17 11.18
CA ALA A 44 6.81 -9.57 10.95
C ALA A 44 6.24 -9.05 9.61
N ALA A 45 6.71 -7.90 9.13
CA ALA A 45 6.33 -7.35 7.83
C ALA A 45 7.12 -7.97 6.66
N PHE A 46 8.45 -8.03 6.76
CA PHE A 46 9.30 -8.42 5.63
C PHE A 46 9.33 -9.93 5.38
N ASN A 47 9.29 -10.79 6.41
CA ASN A 47 9.33 -12.24 6.19
C ASN A 47 8.19 -12.75 5.28
N PRO A 48 6.91 -12.43 5.55
CA PRO A 48 5.82 -12.80 4.64
C PRO A 48 5.89 -12.06 3.30
N ALA A 49 6.42 -10.84 3.27
CA ALA A 49 6.61 -10.10 2.03
C ALA A 49 7.63 -10.78 1.10
N PHE A 50 8.76 -11.26 1.64
CA PHE A 50 9.72 -12.07 0.91
C PHE A 50 9.08 -13.34 0.38
N GLU A 51 8.30 -14.06 1.20
CA GLU A 51 7.63 -15.28 0.74
C GLU A 51 6.67 -15.01 -0.44
N ALA A 52 5.90 -13.92 -0.39
CA ALA A 52 5.01 -13.54 -1.48
C ALA A 52 5.78 -13.17 -2.76
N VAL A 53 6.82 -12.35 -2.64
CA VAL A 53 7.62 -11.89 -3.78
C VAL A 53 8.41 -13.04 -4.40
N GLU A 54 9.02 -13.91 -3.58
CA GLU A 54 9.78 -15.06 -4.08
C GLU A 54 8.87 -16.12 -4.72
N ALA A 55 7.64 -16.29 -4.23
CA ALA A 55 6.65 -17.15 -4.87
C ALA A 55 6.26 -16.64 -6.26
N ALA A 56 6.25 -15.32 -6.47
CA ALA A 56 5.78 -14.70 -7.71
C ALA A 56 6.92 -14.42 -8.73
N LEU A 57 8.11 -14.04 -8.26
CA LEU A 57 9.25 -13.61 -9.08
C LEU A 57 10.49 -14.54 -8.95
N GLY A 58 10.38 -15.61 -8.16
CA GLY A 58 11.50 -16.49 -7.83
C GLY A 58 12.40 -15.93 -6.73
N PRO A 59 13.29 -16.76 -6.16
CA PRO A 59 14.09 -16.42 -4.98
C PRO A 59 15.08 -15.28 -5.27
N PHE A 60 15.40 -14.51 -4.22
CA PHE A 60 16.52 -13.57 -4.28
C PHE A 60 17.86 -14.33 -4.27
N GLU A 61 18.77 -13.95 -5.16
CA GLU A 61 20.11 -14.55 -5.21
C GLU A 61 21.09 -13.85 -4.27
N ARG A 62 20.85 -12.57 -4.02
CA ARG A 62 21.65 -11.71 -3.16
C ARG A 62 20.81 -11.25 -2.01
N ARG A 63 21.53 -10.88 -0.96
CA ARG A 63 20.92 -10.31 0.21
C ARG A 63 20.38 -8.91 -0.07
N VAL A 64 19.13 -8.69 0.31
CA VAL A 64 18.52 -7.35 0.27
C VAL A 64 18.92 -6.56 1.52
N HIS A 65 19.28 -5.29 1.33
CA HIS A 65 19.52 -4.36 2.43
C HIS A 65 18.27 -3.50 2.63
N VAL A 66 17.77 -3.46 3.87
CA VAL A 66 16.60 -2.67 4.26
C VAL A 66 17.06 -1.61 5.26
N HIS A 67 16.94 -0.35 4.88
CA HIS A 67 17.35 0.83 5.63
C HIS A 67 16.10 1.48 6.24
N ALA A 68 15.91 1.29 7.55
CA ALA A 68 14.71 1.69 8.27
C ALA A 68 14.94 2.94 9.14
N TRP A 69 13.95 3.81 9.21
CA TRP A 69 13.90 4.93 10.15
C TRP A 69 12.47 5.16 10.64
N ASN A 70 12.30 5.94 11.70
CA ASN A 70 10.99 6.45 12.11
C ASN A 70 10.78 7.80 11.40
N GLY A 71 9.97 7.83 10.34
CA GLY A 71 9.70 9.04 9.56
C GLY A 71 9.13 8.75 8.17
N ALA A 72 9.37 9.64 7.21
CA ALA A 72 8.88 9.52 5.84
C ALA A 72 9.87 10.07 4.82
N VAL A 73 9.55 9.94 3.54
CA VAL A 73 10.39 10.37 2.41
C VAL A 73 9.81 11.65 1.84
N SER A 74 10.65 12.64 1.58
CA SER A 74 10.30 13.76 0.69
C SER A 74 11.04 13.60 -0.61
N LEU A 75 10.35 13.72 -1.74
CA LEU A 75 10.97 13.57 -3.05
C LEU A 75 11.40 14.93 -3.59
N ASP A 76 12.67 15.05 -3.99
CA ASP A 76 13.14 16.15 -4.85
C ASP A 76 12.99 15.81 -6.35
N GLY A 77 12.47 14.60 -6.68
CA GLY A 77 12.27 14.02 -8.02
C GLY A 77 12.15 12.47 -7.98
N ALA A 78 12.01 11.80 -9.13
CA ALA A 78 11.74 10.35 -9.23
C ALA A 78 12.80 9.40 -8.62
N GLN A 79 14.04 9.86 -8.40
CA GLN A 79 15.14 9.02 -7.89
C GLN A 79 15.88 9.62 -6.67
N ARG A 80 15.45 10.79 -6.18
CA ARG A 80 16.13 11.49 -5.08
C ARG A 80 15.13 11.79 -3.99
N GLY A 81 14.94 10.82 -3.10
CA GLY A 81 14.30 11.03 -1.81
C GLY A 81 15.30 11.64 -0.82
N SER A 82 14.89 12.71 -0.14
CA SER A 82 15.49 13.15 1.11
C SER A 82 14.70 12.55 2.27
N ILE A 83 15.41 11.92 3.21
CA ILE A 83 14.79 11.29 4.38
C ILE A 83 14.35 12.39 5.34
N ARG A 84 13.08 12.33 5.78
CA ARG A 84 12.53 13.20 6.82
C ARG A 84 12.17 12.39 8.06
N ARG A 85 12.48 12.95 9.22
CA ARG A 85 12.23 12.33 10.53
C ARG A 85 10.82 12.53 11.06
N ASP A 86 10.07 13.48 10.50
CA ASP A 86 8.67 13.72 10.86
C ASP A 86 7.75 13.29 9.70
N ARG A 87 6.69 12.55 10.05
CA ARG A 87 5.75 11.93 9.12
C ARG A 87 4.68 12.93 8.66
N GLU A 88 4.32 13.90 9.51
CA GLU A 88 3.36 14.96 9.17
C GLU A 88 3.96 15.98 8.19
N ASP A 89 5.27 16.24 8.30
CA ASP A 89 6.02 17.16 7.41
C ASP A 89 6.41 16.55 6.05
N ALA A 90 6.01 15.31 5.78
CA ALA A 90 6.31 14.56 4.56
C ALA A 90 5.06 14.28 3.71
N ILE A 91 3.91 14.81 4.10
CA ILE A 91 2.72 14.83 3.25
C ILE A 91 2.97 15.87 2.15
N GLU A 92 3.11 15.41 0.91
CA GLU A 92 3.29 16.26 -0.25
C GLU A 92 1.95 16.46 -0.95
N ASP A 93 1.57 17.72 -1.19
CA ASP A 93 0.38 18.05 -1.98
C ASP A 93 0.72 17.90 -3.47
N ILE A 94 0.20 16.85 -4.09
CA ILE A 94 0.46 16.54 -5.49
C ILE A 94 -0.57 17.28 -6.36
N PRO A 95 -0.13 18.14 -7.30
CA PRO A 95 -1.03 18.96 -8.10
C PRO A 95 -2.10 18.16 -8.87
N GLY A 96 -3.36 18.34 -8.45
CA GLY A 96 -4.52 17.69 -9.08
C GLY A 96 -4.83 16.28 -8.57
N ILE A 97 -4.07 15.76 -7.61
CA ILE A 97 -4.34 14.47 -6.93
C ILE A 97 -4.62 14.72 -5.43
N GLY A 98 -3.87 15.64 -4.82
CA GLY A 98 -3.99 15.98 -3.40
C GLY A 98 -2.85 15.41 -2.55
N PRO A 99 -3.03 15.32 -1.22
CA PRO A 99 -1.96 14.93 -0.31
C PRO A 99 -1.58 13.45 -0.49
N ALA A 100 -0.28 13.19 -0.63
CA ALA A 100 0.30 11.86 -0.65
C ALA A 100 1.45 11.76 0.35
N LEU A 101 1.58 10.60 0.99
CA LEU A 101 2.68 10.30 1.90
C LEU A 101 3.52 9.19 1.28
N ILE A 102 4.79 9.47 1.03
CA ILE A 102 5.72 8.49 0.46
C ILE A 102 6.49 7.86 1.61
N GLN A 103 6.25 6.56 1.81
CA GLN A 103 6.73 5.84 2.98
C GLN A 103 8.00 5.02 2.70
N ALA A 104 8.30 4.76 1.43
CA ALA A 104 9.44 3.98 1.03
C ALA A 104 9.94 4.33 -0.38
N TYR A 105 11.15 3.88 -0.71
CA TYR A 105 11.66 3.82 -2.06
C TYR A 105 12.81 2.80 -2.17
N HIS A 106 13.02 2.28 -3.38
CA HIS A 106 14.15 1.41 -3.68
C HIS A 106 15.25 2.16 -4.45
N SER A 107 16.47 2.16 -3.89
CA SER A 107 17.65 2.75 -4.53
C SER A 107 18.49 1.69 -5.26
N ARG A 108 18.60 1.84 -6.58
CA ARG A 108 19.41 0.97 -7.46
C ARG A 108 20.91 1.31 -7.49
N GLY A 109 21.38 2.34 -6.77
CA GLY A 109 22.81 2.65 -6.63
C GLY A 109 23.45 3.59 -7.65
N GLY A 110 22.68 4.49 -8.25
CA GLY A 110 23.15 5.41 -9.30
C GLY A 110 23.59 6.82 -8.84
N SER A 111 23.33 7.22 -7.60
CA SER A 111 23.49 8.62 -7.15
C SER A 111 24.91 8.99 -6.66
N GLY A 112 25.85 8.05 -6.66
CA GLY A 112 27.27 8.28 -6.38
C GLY A 112 27.99 7.04 -5.81
N PRO A 113 29.34 7.03 -5.74
CA PRO A 113 30.14 5.88 -5.33
C PRO A 113 29.96 5.45 -3.85
N PHE A 114 29.18 6.20 -3.06
CA PHE A 114 28.95 5.97 -1.64
C PHE A 114 27.46 5.97 -1.27
N ALA A 115 26.55 6.01 -2.25
CA ALA A 115 25.12 5.97 -1.98
C ALA A 115 24.70 4.55 -1.56
N PRO A 116 24.01 4.37 -0.42
CA PRO A 116 23.54 3.06 -0.03
C PRO A 116 22.49 2.54 -1.03
N THR A 117 22.64 1.28 -1.42
CA THR A 117 21.67 0.54 -2.23
C THR A 117 20.74 -0.25 -1.33
N GLY A 118 19.54 -0.52 -1.83
CA GLY A 118 18.52 -1.30 -1.13
C GLY A 118 17.23 -0.53 -0.93
N ILE A 119 16.39 -1.07 -0.05
CA ILE A 119 15.07 -0.54 0.27
C ILE A 119 15.22 0.46 1.40
N PHE A 120 14.64 1.65 1.25
CA PHE A 120 14.55 2.69 2.27
C PHE A 120 13.10 2.78 2.68
N ILE A 121 12.78 2.54 3.95
CA ILE A 121 11.39 2.45 4.40
C ILE A 121 11.19 3.05 5.80
N GLY A 122 10.18 3.91 5.94
CA GLY A 122 9.82 4.61 7.17
C GLY A 122 8.78 3.89 8.05
N THR A 123 8.32 2.71 7.63
CA THR A 123 7.24 1.95 8.26
C THR A 123 7.50 0.45 8.26
N ALA A 124 6.95 -0.28 9.23
CA ALA A 124 6.94 -1.74 9.23
C ALA A 124 5.62 -2.27 8.64
N ASP A 125 5.28 -1.84 7.42
CA ASP A 125 4.08 -2.28 6.70
C ASP A 125 4.42 -3.36 5.66
N ALA A 126 3.62 -4.42 5.61
CA ALA A 126 3.88 -5.57 4.75
C ALA A 126 3.58 -5.29 3.27
N GLY A 127 2.55 -4.48 2.96
CA GLY A 127 2.21 -4.14 1.57
C GLY A 127 3.29 -3.28 0.93
N THR A 128 3.75 -2.26 1.66
CA THR A 128 4.90 -1.43 1.31
C THR A 128 6.16 -2.28 1.15
N ALA A 129 6.41 -3.22 2.06
CA ALA A 129 7.56 -4.13 1.94
C ALA A 129 7.48 -5.01 0.69
N VAL A 130 6.29 -5.56 0.35
CA VAL A 130 6.09 -6.34 -0.88
C VAL A 130 6.37 -5.49 -2.11
N HIS A 131 5.82 -4.28 -2.17
CA HIS A 131 6.00 -3.34 -3.27
C HIS A 131 7.50 -3.07 -3.52
N GLU A 132 8.24 -2.68 -2.48
CA GLU A 132 9.67 -2.39 -2.60
C GLU A 132 10.52 -3.62 -2.92
N LEU A 133 10.13 -4.79 -2.43
CA LEU A 133 10.81 -6.04 -2.75
C LEU A 133 10.60 -6.45 -4.22
N VAL A 134 9.46 -6.12 -4.83
CA VAL A 134 9.27 -6.29 -6.29
C VAL A 134 10.32 -5.49 -7.06
N HIS A 135 10.52 -4.21 -6.73
CA HIS A 135 11.55 -3.37 -7.36
C HIS A 135 12.96 -3.94 -7.16
N ALA A 136 13.28 -4.37 -5.93
CA ALA A 136 14.56 -4.97 -5.61
C ALA A 136 14.81 -6.24 -6.44
N ARG A 137 13.79 -7.08 -6.59
CA ARG A 137 13.87 -8.34 -7.33
C ARG A 137 14.03 -8.13 -8.84
N ILE A 138 13.25 -7.21 -9.41
CA ILE A 138 13.36 -6.84 -10.82
C ILE A 138 14.74 -6.25 -11.10
N ALA A 139 15.22 -5.35 -10.24
CA ALA A 139 16.57 -4.77 -10.36
C ALA A 139 17.68 -5.84 -10.28
N GLU A 140 17.58 -6.81 -9.36
CA GLU A 140 18.52 -7.93 -9.26
C GLU A 140 18.56 -8.78 -10.53
N SER A 141 17.39 -9.04 -11.13
CA SER A 141 17.29 -9.85 -12.35
C SER A 141 17.92 -9.20 -13.58
N GLY A 142 18.27 -7.91 -13.51
CA GLY A 142 18.83 -7.14 -14.62
C GLY A 142 17.83 -6.88 -15.75
N ARG A 143 16.55 -7.17 -15.56
CA ARG A 143 15.50 -6.92 -16.55
C ARG A 143 15.14 -5.43 -16.59
N SER A 144 14.92 -4.91 -17.80
CA SER A 144 14.51 -3.52 -18.03
C SER A 144 13.06 -3.49 -18.48
N LEU A 145 12.15 -3.33 -17.53
CA LEU A 145 10.71 -3.23 -17.79
C LEU A 145 10.28 -1.76 -17.99
N PRO A 146 9.15 -1.50 -18.66
CA PRO A 146 8.52 -0.18 -18.61
C PRO A 146 8.18 0.19 -17.17
N LEU A 147 8.32 1.47 -16.79
CA LEU A 147 8.08 1.89 -15.41
C LEU A 147 6.64 1.59 -14.99
N TRP A 148 5.66 1.87 -15.85
CA TRP A 148 4.25 1.54 -15.57
C TRP A 148 4.03 0.06 -15.27
N PHE A 149 4.76 -0.84 -15.93
CA PHE A 149 4.57 -2.28 -15.71
C PHE A 149 5.19 -2.70 -14.39
N GLU A 150 6.39 -2.22 -14.09
CA GLU A 150 7.06 -2.47 -12.82
C GLU A 150 6.25 -1.94 -11.63
N GLU A 151 5.83 -0.68 -11.68
CA GLU A 151 4.99 -0.07 -10.65
C GLU A 151 3.61 -0.74 -10.56
N GLY A 152 3.04 -1.12 -11.69
CA GLY A 152 1.76 -1.82 -11.75
C GLY A 152 1.83 -3.19 -11.08
N TYR A 153 2.86 -3.98 -11.39
CA TYR A 153 3.06 -5.27 -10.74
C TYR A 153 3.31 -5.12 -9.24
N ALA A 154 4.18 -4.18 -8.85
CA ALA A 154 4.47 -3.87 -7.45
C ALA A 154 3.20 -3.44 -6.69
N SER A 155 2.34 -2.65 -7.33
CA SER A 155 1.06 -2.20 -6.77
C SER A 155 0.07 -3.35 -6.61
N ILE A 156 -0.04 -4.25 -7.60
CA ILE A 156 -0.91 -5.44 -7.47
C ILE A 156 -0.44 -6.33 -6.35
N LEU A 157 0.86 -6.65 -6.30
CA LEU A 157 1.40 -7.56 -5.30
C LEU A 157 1.38 -6.94 -3.90
N GLY A 158 1.63 -5.63 -3.80
CA GLY A 158 1.61 -4.85 -2.56
C GLY A 158 0.22 -4.50 -2.06
N ASP A 159 -0.82 -4.67 -2.87
CA ASP A 159 -2.22 -4.51 -2.46
C ASP A 159 -2.76 -5.81 -1.87
N GLY A 160 -2.94 -5.82 -0.54
CA GLY A 160 -3.34 -7.01 0.19
C GLY A 160 -3.37 -6.82 1.70
N LEU A 161 -3.37 -7.97 2.39
CA LEU A 161 -3.45 -8.03 3.83
C LEU A 161 -2.62 -9.17 4.43
N LEU A 162 -1.96 -8.90 5.56
CA LEU A 162 -1.32 -9.93 6.36
C LEU A 162 -2.35 -10.67 7.22
N VAL A 163 -2.56 -11.95 6.96
CA VAL A 163 -3.53 -12.81 7.64
C VAL A 163 -2.85 -14.08 8.11
N GLY A 164 -2.81 -14.30 9.43
CA GLY A 164 -2.18 -15.49 10.01
C GLY A 164 -0.69 -15.63 9.67
N GLY A 165 0.03 -14.51 9.48
CA GLY A 165 1.44 -14.50 9.09
C GLY A 165 1.69 -14.75 7.60
N ARG A 166 0.65 -14.82 6.77
CA ARG A 166 0.75 -14.94 5.30
C ARG A 166 0.24 -13.68 4.64
N TRP A 167 0.96 -13.18 3.64
CA TRP A 167 0.49 -12.10 2.77
C TRP A 167 -0.56 -12.62 1.80
N VAL A 168 -1.74 -12.01 1.80
CA VAL A 168 -2.84 -12.33 0.88
C VAL A 168 -3.06 -11.16 -0.06
N VAL A 169 -2.74 -11.37 -1.33
CA VAL A 169 -2.93 -10.38 -2.40
C VAL A 169 -4.42 -10.25 -2.71
N ASP A 170 -4.90 -9.01 -2.80
CA ASP A 170 -6.19 -8.71 -3.41
C ASP A 170 -5.99 -8.18 -4.82
N GLY A 171 -5.35 -7.02 -4.96
CA GLY A 171 -4.98 -6.40 -6.23
C GLY A 171 -5.89 -5.24 -6.64
N LEU A 172 -7.05 -5.04 -6.00
CA LEU A 172 -7.88 -3.85 -6.24
C LEU A 172 -7.47 -2.71 -5.28
N ALA A 173 -6.54 -1.88 -5.73
CA ALA A 173 -6.23 -0.62 -5.08
C ALA A 173 -7.38 0.39 -5.31
N CYS A 174 -8.16 0.66 -4.26
CA CYS A 174 -9.36 1.49 -4.32
C CYS A 174 -9.03 2.98 -4.47
N TRP A 175 -7.90 3.44 -3.94
CA TRP A 175 -7.47 4.83 -4.11
C TRP A 175 -7.07 5.16 -5.56
N PRO A 176 -6.14 4.43 -6.21
CA PRO A 176 -5.83 4.62 -7.62
C PRO A 176 -7.05 4.54 -8.54
N TRP A 177 -7.99 3.61 -8.29
CA TRP A 177 -9.22 3.51 -9.07
C TRP A 177 -10.00 4.82 -9.07
N ARG A 178 -10.22 5.39 -7.88
CA ARG A 178 -10.99 6.62 -7.71
C ARG A 178 -10.32 7.79 -8.42
N GLU A 179 -9.05 8.02 -8.14
CA GLU A 179 -8.32 9.16 -8.72
C GLU A 179 -8.26 9.07 -10.26
N LEU A 180 -8.00 7.88 -10.81
CA LEU A 180 -8.00 7.67 -12.26
C LEU A 180 -9.38 7.81 -12.92
N SER A 181 -10.46 7.47 -12.22
CA SER A 181 -11.81 7.57 -12.78
C SER A 181 -12.20 9.04 -13.10
N GLU A 182 -11.63 9.98 -12.36
CA GLU A 182 -11.83 11.42 -12.48
C GLU A 182 -10.83 12.07 -13.46
N GLU A 183 -9.66 11.44 -13.68
CA GLU A 183 -8.60 11.95 -14.55
C GLU A 183 -8.95 11.84 -16.05
N ARG A 184 -8.38 12.74 -16.85
CA ARG A 184 -8.54 12.77 -18.32
C ARG A 184 -7.20 12.95 -19.01
N PHE A 185 -6.63 11.83 -19.48
CA PHE A 185 -5.37 11.84 -20.21
C PHE A 185 -5.56 12.16 -21.70
N SER A 186 -4.80 13.16 -22.18
CA SER A 186 -4.53 13.29 -23.61
C SER A 186 -3.67 12.12 -24.12
N ASP A 187 -3.70 11.88 -25.43
CA ASP A 187 -2.85 10.84 -26.05
C ASP A 187 -1.36 11.09 -25.80
N ALA A 188 -0.94 12.35 -25.78
CA ALA A 188 0.45 12.73 -25.55
C ALA A 188 0.90 12.44 -24.10
N GLU A 189 0.06 12.77 -23.11
CA GLU A 189 0.34 12.46 -21.70
C GLU A 189 0.40 10.95 -21.47
N LEU A 190 -0.59 10.21 -21.97
CA LEU A 190 -0.63 8.76 -21.80
C LEU A 190 0.56 8.08 -22.48
N THR A 191 0.92 8.50 -23.69
CA THR A 191 2.12 7.99 -24.39
C THR A 191 3.38 8.26 -23.56
N ARG A 192 3.54 9.48 -23.04
CA ARG A 192 4.68 9.84 -22.22
C ARG A 192 4.80 8.97 -20.97
N LEU A 193 3.69 8.73 -20.26
CA LEU A 193 3.68 7.87 -19.06
C LEU A 193 4.03 6.41 -19.40
N LEU A 194 3.58 5.90 -20.54
CA LEU A 194 3.86 4.54 -21.00
C LEU A 194 5.32 4.33 -21.43
N GLU A 195 6.00 5.39 -21.85
CA GLU A 195 7.41 5.36 -22.29
C GLU A 195 8.42 5.53 -21.16
N LEU A 196 7.99 6.05 -19.99
CA LEU A 196 8.87 6.29 -18.85
C LEU A 196 9.61 5.03 -18.40
N ARG A 197 10.88 5.22 -18.04
CA ARG A 197 11.76 4.23 -17.44
C ARG A 197 12.13 4.65 -16.04
N ALA A 198 12.51 3.68 -15.21
CA ALA A 198 12.97 3.93 -13.85
C ALA A 198 14.15 4.92 -13.80
N SER A 199 14.98 4.99 -14.85
CA SER A 199 16.13 5.90 -14.98
C SER A 199 15.80 7.34 -15.36
N ASP A 200 14.57 7.61 -15.79
CA ASP A 200 14.21 8.91 -16.36
C ASP A 200 13.92 9.93 -15.26
N ASP A 201 14.13 11.21 -15.57
CA ASP A 201 13.79 12.32 -14.69
C ASP A 201 12.29 12.64 -14.81
N ALA A 202 11.48 11.93 -14.03
CA ALA A 202 10.05 12.16 -13.93
C ALA A 202 9.73 13.13 -12.77
N THR A 203 8.74 13.98 -12.99
CA THR A 203 8.14 14.79 -11.92
C THR A 203 7.43 13.89 -10.90
N ILE A 204 7.21 14.40 -9.69
CA ILE A 204 6.47 13.68 -8.63
C ILE A 204 5.07 13.28 -9.13
N LYS A 205 4.38 14.18 -9.83
CA LYS A 205 3.07 13.88 -10.42
C LYS A 205 3.14 12.74 -11.44
N GLU A 206 4.12 12.77 -12.35
CA GLU A 206 4.29 11.69 -13.33
C GLU A 206 4.57 10.36 -12.63
N ASN A 207 5.42 10.36 -11.59
CA ASN A 207 5.73 9.15 -10.83
C ASN A 207 4.44 8.54 -10.22
N VAL A 208 3.61 9.33 -9.53
CA VAL A 208 2.33 8.85 -8.99
C VAL A 208 1.36 8.39 -10.06
N LEU A 209 1.25 9.15 -11.16
CA LEU A 209 0.38 8.74 -12.28
C LEU A 209 0.85 7.44 -12.94
N VAL A 210 2.16 7.19 -13.00
CA VAL A 210 2.69 5.91 -13.51
C VAL A 210 2.32 4.75 -12.59
N HIS A 211 2.31 4.93 -11.26
CA HIS A 211 1.83 3.90 -10.34
C HIS A 211 0.36 3.59 -10.58
N PHE A 212 -0.48 4.63 -10.67
CA PHE A 212 -1.92 4.44 -10.87
C PHE A 212 -2.22 3.80 -12.23
N LEU A 213 -1.64 4.36 -13.30
CA LEU A 213 -1.77 3.82 -14.66
C LEU A 213 -1.29 2.37 -14.74
N GLY A 214 -0.11 2.12 -14.17
CA GLY A 214 0.50 0.81 -14.09
C GLY A 214 -0.40 -0.20 -13.41
N TRP A 215 -0.88 0.14 -12.21
CA TRP A 215 -1.82 -0.66 -11.45
C TRP A 215 -3.07 -0.96 -12.27
N ALA A 216 -3.69 0.03 -12.90
CA ALA A 216 -4.95 -0.17 -13.60
C ALA A 216 -4.82 -1.10 -14.81
N ILE A 217 -3.69 -1.03 -15.53
CA ILE A 217 -3.38 -1.93 -16.65
C ILE A 217 -3.07 -3.34 -16.14
N ALA A 218 -2.21 -3.45 -15.12
CA ALA A 218 -1.84 -4.73 -14.52
C ALA A 218 -3.03 -5.43 -13.86
N PHE A 219 -3.95 -4.68 -13.26
CA PHE A 219 -5.19 -5.19 -12.67
C PHE A 219 -6.11 -5.82 -13.71
N ASP A 220 -6.27 -5.20 -14.87
CA ASP A 220 -7.05 -5.78 -15.97
C ASP A 220 -6.40 -7.07 -16.50
N LEU A 221 -5.07 -7.10 -16.61
CA LEU A 221 -4.30 -8.29 -16.99
C LEU A 221 -4.47 -9.41 -15.97
N TYR A 222 -4.39 -9.08 -14.67
CA TYR A 222 -4.63 -10.01 -13.58
C TYR A 222 -6.04 -10.59 -13.63
N ARG A 223 -7.07 -9.75 -13.77
CA ARG A 223 -8.47 -10.16 -13.95
C ARG A 223 -8.68 -11.05 -15.17
N GLU A 224 -8.05 -10.71 -16.29
CA GLU A 224 -8.19 -11.43 -17.55
C GLU A 224 -7.51 -12.80 -17.53
N THR A 225 -6.34 -12.89 -16.92
CA THR A 225 -5.51 -14.10 -16.94
C THR A 225 -5.74 -15.02 -15.74
N GLY A 226 -6.22 -14.47 -14.62
CA GLY A 226 -6.45 -15.20 -13.37
C GLY A 226 -5.17 -15.67 -12.68
N THR A 227 -4.01 -15.10 -13.01
CA THR A 227 -2.70 -15.47 -12.45
C THR A 227 -1.87 -14.23 -12.12
N LEU A 228 -0.96 -14.37 -11.14
CA LEU A 228 0.06 -13.36 -10.79
C LEU A 228 1.38 -13.54 -11.58
N ASP A 229 1.38 -14.43 -12.58
CA ASP A 229 2.51 -14.62 -13.48
C ASP A 229 2.64 -13.43 -14.45
N TRP A 230 3.62 -12.59 -14.17
CA TRP A 230 3.88 -11.36 -14.90
C TRP A 230 4.43 -11.59 -16.31
N GLU A 231 5.06 -12.74 -16.59
CA GLU A 231 5.53 -13.06 -17.94
C GLU A 231 4.32 -13.31 -18.85
N VAL A 232 3.28 -13.97 -18.32
CA VAL A 232 1.99 -14.13 -19.01
C VAL A 232 1.34 -12.76 -19.29
N TRP A 233 1.48 -11.81 -18.38
CA TRP A 233 0.94 -10.46 -18.56
C TRP A 233 1.65 -9.68 -19.66
N LEU A 234 2.97 -9.78 -19.73
CA LEU A 234 3.76 -9.17 -20.81
C LEU A 234 3.42 -9.79 -22.16
N ASP A 235 3.35 -11.11 -22.26
CA ASP A 235 2.97 -11.81 -23.48
C ASP A 235 1.55 -11.46 -23.94
N ARG A 236 0.67 -11.12 -22.99
CA ARG A 236 -0.71 -10.73 -23.28
C ARG A 236 -0.87 -9.28 -23.73
N PHE A 237 0.02 -8.40 -23.31
CA PHE A 237 -0.05 -6.98 -23.62
C PHE A 237 0.40 -6.72 -25.07
N ASP A 238 -0.47 -6.13 -25.91
CA ASP A 238 -0.16 -5.90 -27.33
C ASP A 238 0.73 -4.67 -27.53
N GLU A 239 2.05 -4.89 -27.57
CA GLU A 239 3.06 -3.84 -27.76
C GLU A 239 3.03 -3.20 -29.16
N ARG A 240 2.27 -3.75 -30.13
CA ARG A 240 2.19 -3.18 -31.48
C ARG A 240 1.39 -1.87 -31.53
N ASP A 241 0.48 -1.69 -30.59
CA ASP A 241 -0.32 -0.47 -30.42
C ASP A 241 -0.52 -0.20 -28.91
N THR A 242 0.58 0.10 -28.23
CA THR A 242 0.66 0.30 -26.77
C THR A 242 -0.38 1.31 -26.29
N LEU A 243 -0.60 2.40 -27.02
CA LEU A 243 -1.54 3.44 -26.63
C LEU A 243 -2.99 2.93 -26.70
N ALA A 244 -3.39 2.29 -27.80
CA ALA A 244 -4.75 1.77 -27.92
C ALA A 244 -5.02 0.62 -26.94
N GLU A 245 -4.03 -0.24 -26.69
CA GLU A 245 -4.13 -1.31 -25.69
C GLU A 245 -4.26 -0.74 -24.28
N ALA A 246 -3.41 0.21 -23.88
CA ALA A 246 -3.51 0.88 -22.58
C ALA A 246 -4.90 1.53 -22.39
N ARG A 247 -5.42 2.22 -23.41
CA ARG A 247 -6.78 2.81 -23.36
C ARG A 247 -7.86 1.76 -23.17
N ARG A 248 -7.79 0.62 -23.87
CA ARG A 248 -8.76 -0.48 -23.68
C ARG A 248 -8.74 -1.02 -22.26
N ARG A 249 -7.55 -1.29 -21.71
CA ARG A 249 -7.40 -1.84 -20.36
C ARG A 249 -7.85 -0.87 -19.29
N LEU A 250 -7.47 0.41 -19.40
CA LEU A 250 -7.98 1.47 -18.54
C LEU A 250 -9.49 1.56 -18.58
N ALA A 251 -10.11 1.52 -19.76
CA ALA A 251 -11.56 1.57 -19.89
C ALA A 251 -12.26 0.38 -19.20
N ARG A 252 -11.67 -0.82 -19.25
CA ARG A 252 -12.18 -2.02 -18.56
C ARG A 252 -12.03 -1.88 -17.04
N THR A 253 -10.86 -1.48 -16.55
CA THR A 253 -10.60 -1.31 -15.11
C THR A 253 -11.48 -0.21 -14.49
N LEU A 254 -11.62 0.93 -15.18
CA LEU A 254 -12.34 2.09 -14.68
C LEU A 254 -13.85 2.05 -14.97
N ALA A 255 -14.36 0.94 -15.54
CA ALA A 255 -15.78 0.72 -15.68
C ALA A 255 -16.47 0.73 -14.29
N PRO A 256 -17.61 1.42 -14.10
CA PRO A 256 -18.31 1.47 -12.81
C PRO A 256 -18.68 0.11 -12.22
N GLU A 257 -18.83 -0.90 -13.08
CA GLU A 257 -19.14 -2.27 -12.72
C GLU A 257 -17.94 -3.00 -12.11
N THR A 258 -16.71 -2.61 -12.46
CA THR A 258 -15.49 -3.35 -12.05
C THR A 258 -15.35 -3.52 -10.54
N PRO A 259 -15.50 -2.47 -9.70
CA PRO A 259 -15.46 -2.65 -8.25
C PRO A 259 -16.65 -3.47 -7.71
N ILE A 260 -17.81 -3.43 -8.36
CA ILE A 260 -19.00 -4.19 -7.96
C ILE A 260 -18.77 -5.68 -8.24
N ASP A 261 -18.24 -6.01 -9.41
CA ASP A 261 -17.88 -7.38 -9.78
C ASP A 261 -16.77 -7.90 -8.86
N TRP A 262 -15.81 -7.04 -8.49
CA TRP A 262 -14.74 -7.43 -7.58
C TRP A 262 -15.24 -7.80 -6.18
N CYS A 263 -16.38 -7.24 -5.75
CA CYS A 263 -17.03 -7.63 -4.49
C CYS A 263 -17.46 -9.10 -4.45
N GLU A 264 -17.47 -9.84 -5.56
CA GLU A 264 -17.69 -11.30 -5.55
C GLU A 264 -16.67 -12.03 -4.66
N ARG A 265 -15.46 -11.48 -4.51
CA ARG A 265 -14.41 -12.00 -3.61
C ARG A 265 -14.77 -11.91 -2.13
N LEU A 266 -15.79 -11.13 -1.75
CA LEU A 266 -16.36 -11.16 -0.39
C LEU A 266 -17.09 -12.47 -0.09
N ALA A 267 -17.25 -13.37 -1.06
CA ALA A 267 -17.77 -14.73 -0.87
C ALA A 267 -16.69 -15.83 -1.02
N ASP A 268 -15.41 -15.44 -1.18
CA ASP A 268 -14.31 -16.41 -1.33
C ASP A 268 -14.22 -17.36 -0.12
N PRO A 269 -13.94 -18.66 -0.29
CA PRO A 269 -13.80 -19.60 0.83
C PRO A 269 -12.69 -19.20 1.82
N ASP A 270 -11.61 -18.57 1.37
CA ASP A 270 -10.52 -18.11 2.21
C ASP A 270 -10.90 -16.79 2.92
N PRO A 271 -10.99 -16.77 4.27
CA PRO A 271 -11.29 -15.54 5.01
C PRO A 271 -10.24 -14.45 4.79
N GLY A 272 -8.99 -14.81 4.47
CA GLY A 272 -7.95 -13.83 4.16
C GLY A 272 -8.25 -13.05 2.88
N VAL A 273 -8.78 -13.73 1.85
CA VAL A 273 -9.20 -13.09 0.59
C VAL A 273 -10.37 -12.14 0.84
N ARG A 274 -11.36 -12.57 1.63
CA ARG A 274 -12.52 -11.72 1.97
C ARG A 274 -12.12 -10.46 2.74
N LEU A 275 -11.18 -10.58 3.68
CA LEU A 275 -10.63 -9.45 4.43
C LEU A 275 -9.83 -8.50 3.55
N ALA A 276 -8.93 -9.04 2.72
CA ALA A 276 -8.12 -8.23 1.81
C ALA A 276 -9.02 -7.48 0.80
N CYS A 277 -10.04 -8.14 0.26
CA CYS A 277 -11.04 -7.52 -0.60
C CYS A 277 -11.81 -6.39 0.09
N ALA A 278 -12.21 -6.57 1.35
CA ALA A 278 -12.98 -5.55 2.07
C ALA A 278 -12.16 -4.28 2.39
N LYS A 279 -10.84 -4.42 2.59
CA LYS A 279 -9.92 -3.33 2.93
C LYS A 279 -9.95 -2.24 1.86
N GLY A 280 -10.05 -0.97 2.27
CA GLY A 280 -9.99 0.17 1.37
C GLY A 280 -11.27 0.45 0.56
N MET A 281 -12.23 -0.48 0.49
CA MET A 281 -13.47 -0.32 -0.29
C MET A 281 -14.27 0.95 0.03
N TRP A 282 -14.14 1.48 1.24
CA TRP A 282 -14.76 2.74 1.64
C TRP A 282 -14.34 3.93 0.75
N LYS A 283 -13.11 3.91 0.20
CA LYS A 283 -12.57 4.97 -0.66
C LYS A 283 -13.30 5.08 -1.99
N LEU A 284 -13.99 4.02 -2.42
CA LEU A 284 -14.76 4.00 -3.67
C LEU A 284 -16.00 4.89 -3.62
N ARG A 285 -16.48 5.26 -2.42
CA ARG A 285 -17.66 6.13 -2.22
C ARG A 285 -18.89 5.69 -3.02
N SER A 286 -19.07 4.38 -3.15
CA SER A 286 -20.16 3.77 -3.92
C SER A 286 -21.21 3.19 -2.98
N GLU A 287 -22.46 3.66 -3.11
CA GLU A 287 -23.57 3.09 -2.35
C GLU A 287 -23.79 1.61 -2.73
N ALA A 288 -23.52 1.22 -3.97
CA ALA A 288 -23.60 -0.19 -4.39
C ALA A 288 -22.58 -1.05 -3.65
N VAL A 289 -21.33 -0.60 -3.53
CA VAL A 289 -20.27 -1.29 -2.76
C VAL A 289 -20.64 -1.34 -1.27
N PHE A 290 -21.19 -0.26 -0.72
CA PHE A 290 -21.71 -0.26 0.65
C PHE A 290 -22.76 -1.36 0.86
N HIS A 291 -23.72 -1.51 -0.06
CA HIS A 291 -24.72 -2.59 0.03
C HIS A 291 -24.06 -3.98 -0.04
N ARG A 292 -23.06 -4.18 -0.91
CA ARG A 292 -22.28 -5.44 -0.96
C ARG A 292 -21.57 -5.76 0.35
N LEU A 293 -20.92 -4.77 0.98
CA LEU A 293 -20.29 -4.94 2.30
C LEU A 293 -21.33 -5.33 3.37
N MET A 294 -22.52 -4.73 3.31
CA MET A 294 -23.60 -5.03 4.26
C MET A 294 -24.25 -6.40 4.04
N GLU A 295 -24.37 -6.86 2.80
CA GLU A 295 -24.78 -8.23 2.44
C GLU A 295 -23.75 -9.23 2.97
N ALA A 296 -22.46 -9.03 2.68
CA ALA A 296 -21.38 -9.89 3.18
C ALA A 296 -21.35 -9.95 4.71
N LEU A 297 -21.54 -8.81 5.39
CA LEU A 297 -21.56 -8.75 6.86
C LEU A 297 -22.72 -9.54 7.49
N GLU A 298 -23.84 -9.71 6.77
CA GLU A 298 -25.00 -10.46 7.23
C GLU A 298 -24.75 -11.97 7.27
N ASP A 299 -24.04 -12.49 6.27
CA ASP A 299 -23.76 -13.92 6.11
C ASP A 299 -22.42 -14.38 6.71
N GLU A 300 -21.53 -13.44 7.02
CA GLU A 300 -20.19 -13.76 7.50
C GLU A 300 -20.19 -14.40 8.90
N ARG A 301 -19.38 -15.46 9.06
CA ARG A 301 -19.24 -16.24 10.28
C ARG A 301 -17.86 -16.11 10.92
N ASN A 302 -16.82 -15.81 10.14
CA ASN A 302 -15.48 -15.58 10.65
C ASN A 302 -15.46 -14.23 11.42
N PRO A 303 -15.14 -14.23 12.72
CA PRO A 303 -15.23 -13.03 13.55
C PRO A 303 -14.29 -11.90 13.10
N GLU A 304 -13.11 -12.22 12.57
CA GLU A 304 -12.17 -11.23 12.07
C GLU A 304 -12.70 -10.55 10.80
N VAL A 305 -13.21 -11.34 9.83
CA VAL A 305 -13.81 -10.82 8.60
C VAL A 305 -15.03 -9.93 8.93
N ARG A 306 -15.87 -10.32 9.89
CA ARG A 306 -17.03 -9.51 10.32
C ARG A 306 -16.61 -8.14 10.82
N VAL A 307 -15.51 -8.05 11.57
CA VAL A 307 -15.00 -6.78 12.08
C VAL A 307 -14.43 -5.94 10.93
N GLY A 308 -13.65 -6.53 10.01
CA GLY A 308 -13.15 -5.84 8.83
C GLY A 308 -14.25 -5.26 7.94
N LEU A 309 -15.29 -6.06 7.65
CA LEU A 309 -16.48 -5.61 6.91
C LEU A 309 -17.20 -4.48 7.65
N ALA A 310 -17.38 -4.59 8.96
CA ALA A 310 -18.05 -3.57 9.76
C ALA A 310 -17.28 -2.24 9.78
N ILE A 311 -15.95 -2.28 9.88
CA ILE A 311 -15.09 -1.09 9.83
C ILE A 311 -15.19 -0.42 8.46
N ASN A 312 -15.05 -1.16 7.37
CA ASN A 312 -15.13 -0.58 6.02
C ASN A 312 -16.54 -0.06 5.70
N ALA A 313 -17.59 -0.73 6.15
CA ALA A 313 -18.95 -0.22 6.02
C ALA A 313 -19.17 1.06 6.85
N LEU A 314 -18.59 1.15 8.05
CA LEU A 314 -18.65 2.35 8.88
C LEU A 314 -17.91 3.53 8.24
N ALA A 315 -16.70 3.29 7.74
CA ALA A 315 -15.91 4.29 7.01
C ALA A 315 -16.66 4.76 5.75
N ALA A 316 -17.21 3.83 4.96
CA ALA A 316 -18.00 4.15 3.78
C ALA A 316 -19.25 4.99 4.13
N ALA A 317 -19.94 4.67 5.22
CA ALA A 317 -21.09 5.44 5.67
C ALA A 317 -20.74 6.89 6.07
N GLY A 318 -19.49 7.14 6.50
CA GLY A 318 -18.98 8.49 6.78
C GLY A 318 -18.77 9.33 5.51
N GLU A 319 -18.41 8.67 4.40
CA GLU A 319 -18.20 9.32 3.10
C GLU A 319 -19.50 9.47 2.29
N LEU A 320 -20.52 8.65 2.58
CA LEU A 320 -21.76 8.56 1.83
C LEU A 320 -22.89 9.38 2.46
N ARG A 321 -23.74 9.96 1.61
CA ARG A 321 -25.02 10.56 2.02
C ARG A 321 -26.13 9.51 2.07
N LEU A 322 -26.07 8.62 3.06
CA LEU A 322 -27.05 7.55 3.20
C LEU A 322 -28.41 8.06 3.71
N HIS A 323 -29.49 7.48 3.19
CA HIS A 323 -30.82 7.70 3.75
C HIS A 323 -30.91 7.13 5.18
N TRP A 324 -31.59 7.83 6.11
CA TRP A 324 -31.62 7.49 7.54
C TRP A 324 -32.08 6.05 7.84
N ARG A 325 -32.99 5.49 7.01
CA ARG A 325 -33.44 4.10 7.14
C ARG A 325 -32.33 3.10 6.81
N THR A 326 -31.55 3.38 5.76
CA THR A 326 -30.40 2.59 5.34
C THR A 326 -29.36 2.59 6.44
N TRP A 327 -29.00 3.78 6.94
CA TRP A 327 -28.08 3.92 8.07
C TRP A 327 -28.54 3.16 9.30
N ARG A 328 -29.78 3.36 9.76
CA ARG A 328 -30.32 2.69 10.96
C ARG A 328 -30.36 1.16 10.84
N SER A 329 -30.52 0.64 9.63
CA SER A 329 -30.42 -0.79 9.37
C SER A 329 -28.98 -1.27 9.52
N ALA A 330 -28.04 -0.59 8.85
CA ALA A 330 -26.63 -0.92 8.85
C ALA A 330 -25.97 -0.78 10.23
N GLU A 331 -26.22 0.34 10.92
CA GLU A 331 -25.69 0.68 12.24
C GLU A 331 -25.86 -0.48 13.22
N ARG A 332 -27.05 -1.09 13.29
CA ARG A 332 -27.31 -2.20 14.22
C ARG A 332 -26.45 -3.43 13.95
N ARG A 333 -26.14 -3.72 12.68
CA ARG A 333 -25.30 -4.85 12.26
C ARG A 333 -23.83 -4.55 12.52
N ILE A 334 -23.37 -3.36 12.12
CA ILE A 334 -22.02 -2.86 12.35
C ILE A 334 -21.69 -2.87 13.85
N LEU A 335 -22.54 -2.23 14.67
CA LEU A 335 -22.31 -2.14 16.12
C LEU A 335 -22.34 -3.50 16.80
N ARG A 336 -23.12 -4.47 16.29
CA ARG A 336 -23.10 -5.84 16.80
C ARG A 336 -21.76 -6.51 16.50
N ALA A 337 -21.25 -6.37 15.28
CA ALA A 337 -19.96 -6.96 14.89
C ALA A 337 -18.79 -6.39 15.72
N LEU A 338 -18.78 -5.07 15.97
CA LEU A 338 -17.74 -4.44 16.81
C LEU A 338 -17.82 -4.87 18.27
N ARG A 339 -19.03 -4.92 18.85
CA ARG A 339 -19.27 -5.32 20.24
C ARG A 339 -18.87 -6.77 20.50
N ASP A 340 -19.24 -7.66 19.58
CA ASP A 340 -19.03 -9.10 19.70
C ASP A 340 -17.69 -9.51 19.04
N SER A 341 -16.71 -8.60 18.98
CA SER A 341 -15.44 -8.82 18.29
C SER A 341 -14.57 -9.85 19.03
N GLU A 342 -14.06 -10.82 18.27
CA GLU A 342 -13.15 -11.87 18.75
C GLU A 342 -11.82 -11.80 18.01
N LEU A 343 -11.28 -10.58 17.87
CA LEU A 343 -9.99 -10.37 17.20
C LEU A 343 -8.85 -11.10 17.95
N PRO A 344 -7.89 -11.71 17.23
CA PRO A 344 -6.74 -12.37 17.84
C PRO A 344 -5.86 -11.41 18.64
N ASP A 345 -5.62 -10.21 18.10
CA ASP A 345 -4.87 -9.18 18.78
C ASP A 345 -5.73 -8.49 19.85
N SER A 346 -5.22 -8.48 21.08
CA SER A 346 -5.96 -7.95 22.22
C SER A 346 -6.11 -6.43 22.20
N ALA A 347 -5.16 -5.71 21.60
CA ALA A 347 -5.21 -4.26 21.44
C ALA A 347 -6.19 -3.87 20.33
N GLU A 348 -6.20 -4.59 19.21
CA GLU A 348 -7.22 -4.41 18.15
C GLU A 348 -8.62 -4.74 18.69
N ARG A 349 -8.77 -5.82 19.46
CA ARG A 349 -10.06 -6.17 20.10
C ARG A 349 -10.55 -5.06 21.03
N ALA A 350 -9.64 -4.48 21.84
CA ALA A 350 -9.98 -3.34 22.69
C ALA A 350 -10.39 -2.12 21.85
N ALA A 351 -9.65 -1.83 20.78
CA ALA A 351 -9.97 -0.74 19.86
C ALA A 351 -11.35 -0.92 19.18
N ALA A 352 -11.71 -2.14 18.78
CA ALA A 352 -13.03 -2.43 18.22
C ALA A 352 -14.16 -2.16 19.23
N LEU A 353 -13.96 -2.51 20.50
CA LEU A 353 -14.93 -2.24 21.56
C LEU A 353 -15.03 -0.74 21.88
N GLU A 354 -13.90 -0.02 21.88
CA GLU A 354 -13.87 1.44 22.03
C GLU A 354 -14.61 2.13 20.87
N LEU A 355 -14.41 1.67 19.63
CA LEU A 355 -15.14 2.16 18.46
C LEU A 355 -16.65 1.91 18.60
N TYR A 356 -17.05 0.73 19.06
CA TYR A 356 -18.46 0.45 19.40
C TYR A 356 -19.02 1.45 20.41
N HIS A 357 -18.27 1.75 21.48
CA HIS A 357 -18.70 2.70 22.50
C HIS A 357 -18.82 4.13 21.97
N ALA A 358 -17.92 4.55 21.08
CA ALA A 358 -17.95 5.88 20.47
C ALA A 358 -19.20 6.12 19.60
N TYR A 359 -19.69 5.08 18.90
CA TYR A 359 -20.88 5.16 18.04
C TYR A 359 -22.19 4.77 18.74
N ARG A 360 -22.13 4.21 19.94
CA ARG A 360 -23.34 3.87 20.70
C ARG A 360 -24.02 5.15 21.23
N PRO A 361 -25.33 5.35 21.01
CA PRO A 361 -26.04 6.47 21.62
C PRO A 361 -26.00 6.38 23.16
N ASP A 362 -25.66 7.47 23.84
CA ASP A 362 -25.78 7.54 25.31
C ASP A 362 -27.27 7.52 25.72
N ARG A 363 -27.55 7.28 27.00
CA ARG A 363 -28.89 7.23 27.63
C ARG A 363 -29.78 8.44 27.33
N ARG A 364 -29.23 9.55 26.86
CA ARG A 364 -29.95 10.78 26.45
C ARG A 364 -30.28 10.83 24.96
N GLY A 365 -29.92 9.82 24.17
CA GLY A 365 -30.14 9.78 22.72
C GLY A 365 -29.27 10.77 21.94
N ILE A 366 -28.25 11.34 22.56
CA ILE A 366 -27.28 12.24 21.93
C ILE A 366 -26.13 11.37 21.42
N HIS A 367 -25.86 11.40 20.11
CA HIS A 367 -24.61 10.88 19.55
C HIS A 367 -23.49 11.74 20.13
N GLY A 368 -22.70 11.16 21.04
CA GLY A 368 -21.74 11.93 21.83
C GLY A 368 -20.62 12.51 20.95
N THR A 369 -20.05 13.60 21.44
CA THR A 369 -18.87 14.32 20.95
C THR A 369 -17.59 13.47 21.05
N HIS A 370 -17.60 12.25 20.49
CA HIS A 370 -16.55 11.23 20.61
C HIS A 370 -15.70 11.08 19.32
N GLY A 371 -15.67 12.11 18.47
CA GLY A 371 -14.92 12.08 17.20
C GLY A 371 -13.46 11.66 17.38
N ASP A 372 -12.76 12.29 18.32
CA ASP A 372 -11.35 11.99 18.62
C ASP A 372 -11.15 10.55 19.12
N GLN A 373 -12.10 10.02 19.90
CA GLN A 373 -12.05 8.65 20.40
C GLN A 373 -12.29 7.63 19.28
N ALA A 374 -13.25 7.91 18.40
CA ALA A 374 -13.51 7.08 17.22
C ALA A 374 -12.29 7.06 16.29
N GLN A 375 -11.67 8.21 16.04
CA GLN A 375 -10.45 8.32 15.23
C GLN A 375 -9.27 7.56 15.85
N ALA A 376 -9.03 7.72 17.16
CA ALA A 376 -7.97 6.99 17.85
C ALA A 376 -8.19 5.47 17.88
N ALA A 377 -9.46 5.02 17.95
CA ALA A 377 -9.81 3.61 17.81
C ALA A 377 -9.58 3.10 16.38
N LEU A 378 -10.00 3.86 15.36
CA LEU A 378 -9.76 3.53 13.95
C LEU A 378 -8.27 3.46 13.60
N ALA A 379 -7.45 4.37 14.13
CA ALA A 379 -6.00 4.35 13.90
C ALA A 379 -5.34 3.05 14.41
N ARG A 380 -5.79 2.53 15.55
CA ARG A 380 -5.33 1.21 16.05
C ARG A 380 -5.91 0.02 15.29
N LEU A 381 -6.89 0.24 14.43
CA LEU A 381 -7.51 -0.75 13.54
C LEU A 381 -7.09 -0.54 12.08
N ALA A 382 -6.04 0.26 11.83
CA ALA A 382 -5.52 0.60 10.50
C ALA A 382 -5.43 -0.59 9.55
N ARG A 383 -4.97 -1.74 10.05
CA ARG A 383 -4.88 -3.01 9.31
C ARG A 383 -6.14 -3.38 8.52
N PHE A 384 -7.33 -3.00 9.01
CA PHE A 384 -8.60 -3.35 8.37
C PHE A 384 -9.06 -2.36 7.29
N TRP A 385 -8.55 -1.14 7.23
CA TRP A 385 -9.16 -0.07 6.40
C TRP A 385 -8.17 0.91 5.77
N GLU A 386 -6.98 1.06 6.33
CA GLU A 386 -5.94 1.93 5.78
C GLU A 386 -5.37 1.26 4.53
N GLU A 387 -5.37 2.02 3.44
CA GLU A 387 -4.76 1.68 2.15
C GLU A 387 -3.77 2.78 1.82
#